data_AF-A0A0C2A1W7-F1
#
_entry.id   AF-A0A0C2A1W7-F1
#
_cell.length_a   1.000
_cell.length_b   1.000
_cell.length_c   1.000
_cell.angle_alpha   90.00
_cell.angle_beta   90.00
_cell.angle_gamma   90.00
#
_symmetry.space_group_name_H-M   'P 1'
#
loop_
_entity.id
_entity.type
_entity.pdbx_description
1 polymer ?
#
loop_
_entity_poly.entity_id
_entity_poly.type
_entity_poly.pdbx_seq_one_letter_code
_entity_poly.pdbx_strand_id
1 'polypeptide(L)'
;MLSTGCLSRQPGEQQEVAPDTTQTEAARGPRCEASPARAIALLRPPPEAGACGLALERDGEGERQLLVRPVPREGEPEPSPIARGVAPEACGSALEFCELWGVSDALGPIVLASVRGHESEMPIQVYVGWAAGDRLVFAQSWYGLSSVMDHTRIGPPWVLAPFDCGGELMLLPTGRLPESKVELADADLVALAGQWAVGEDGLSAPPATAATTDPSTCRAILPALP
;
A
#
# COMPACT_ATOMS: atom_id res chain seq x y z
N MET A 1 46.25 -53.69 -40.02
CA MET A 1 46.53 -54.76 -39.03
C MET A 1 47.17 -54.05 -37.84
N LEU A 2 46.58 -54.03 -36.64
CA LEU A 2 46.55 -55.12 -35.63
C LEU A 2 47.97 -55.48 -35.14
N SER A 3 48.31 -55.64 -33.84
CA SER A 3 47.63 -55.36 -32.53
C SER A 3 48.58 -55.77 -31.37
N THR A 4 48.56 -55.36 -30.09
CA THR A 4 47.82 -54.35 -29.27
C THR A 4 48.66 -54.03 -27.99
N GLY A 5 48.53 -52.85 -27.37
CA GLY A 5 48.85 -52.60 -25.94
C GLY A 5 50.23 -51.96 -25.62
N CYS A 6 50.49 -51.43 -24.41
CA CYS A 6 49.64 -51.38 -23.20
C CYS A 6 50.06 -50.28 -22.19
N LEU A 7 49.06 -49.74 -21.46
CA LEU A 7 49.09 -49.21 -20.08
C LEU A 7 50.08 -48.09 -19.66
N SER A 8 49.53 -46.97 -19.19
CA SER A 8 50.14 -46.17 -18.09
C SER A 8 49.09 -45.44 -17.23
N ARG A 9 49.39 -45.41 -15.93
CA ARG A 9 48.61 -45.02 -14.73
C ARG A 9 47.77 -43.73 -14.74
N GLN A 10 46.78 -43.74 -13.83
CA GLN A 10 46.01 -42.59 -13.29
C GLN A 10 46.93 -41.59 -12.55
N PRO A 11 46.48 -40.35 -12.23
CA PRO A 11 45.46 -40.11 -11.20
C PRO A 11 44.08 -39.72 -11.77
N GLY A 12 42.98 -39.74 -11.00
CA GLY A 12 42.89 -40.01 -9.56
C GLY A 12 42.43 -38.81 -8.72
N GLU A 13 41.73 -37.85 -9.31
CA GLU A 13 41.10 -36.74 -8.59
C GLU A 13 39.98 -37.24 -7.67
N GLN A 14 40.33 -37.53 -6.42
CA GLN A 14 39.35 -37.50 -5.33
C GLN A 14 39.02 -36.03 -5.06
N GLN A 15 38.05 -35.50 -5.81
CA GLN A 15 37.49 -34.18 -5.52
C GLN A 15 36.73 -34.27 -4.19
N GLU A 16 37.34 -33.76 -3.12
CA GLU A 16 36.74 -33.67 -1.79
C GLU A 16 35.59 -32.67 -1.85
N VAL A 17 34.38 -33.18 -2.11
CA VAL A 17 33.15 -32.40 -2.09
C VAL A 17 32.88 -32.01 -0.64
N ALA A 18 33.33 -30.81 -0.27
CA ALA A 18 32.96 -30.19 0.99
C ALA A 18 31.43 -30.21 1.11
N PRO A 19 30.87 -30.63 2.26
CA PRO A 19 29.43 -30.68 2.44
C PRO A 19 28.85 -29.26 2.30
N ASP A 20 27.89 -29.10 1.40
CA ASP A 20 27.26 -27.81 1.12
C ASP A 20 26.39 -27.37 2.31
N THR A 21 26.97 -26.57 3.20
CA THR A 21 26.34 -26.10 4.44
C THR A 21 25.30 -25.00 4.21
N THR A 22 25.01 -24.61 2.96
CA THR A 22 23.94 -23.64 2.64
C THR A 22 22.53 -24.17 2.93
N GLN A 23 22.37 -25.48 3.17
CA GLN A 23 21.09 -26.10 3.56
C GLN A 23 20.90 -26.27 5.07
N THR A 24 21.26 -25.27 5.87
CA THR A 24 20.70 -25.16 7.23
C THR A 24 19.24 -24.69 7.14
N GLU A 25 18.28 -25.54 7.54
CA GLU A 25 16.86 -25.16 7.57
C GLU A 25 16.59 -23.92 8.45
N ALA A 26 17.41 -23.71 9.48
CA ALA A 26 17.41 -22.51 10.32
C ALA A 26 17.67 -21.18 9.56
N ALA A 27 18.19 -21.22 8.33
CA ALA A 27 18.33 -20.04 7.47
C ALA A 27 17.04 -19.70 6.70
N ARG A 28 16.04 -20.59 6.68
CA ARG A 28 14.70 -20.29 6.15
C ARG A 28 13.89 -19.60 7.24
N GLY A 29 13.93 -18.27 7.25
CA GLY A 29 12.96 -17.46 7.99
C GLY A 29 11.51 -17.82 7.61
N PRO A 30 10.52 -17.46 8.45
CA PRO A 30 9.13 -17.89 8.29
C PRO A 30 8.62 -17.53 6.90
N ARG A 31 8.27 -18.55 6.11
CA ARG A 31 7.77 -18.38 4.76
C ARG A 31 6.33 -17.91 4.83
N CYS A 32 6.04 -16.88 4.07
CA CYS A 32 4.69 -16.39 3.84
C CYS A 32 4.03 -17.26 2.77
N GLU A 33 2.72 -17.47 2.88
CA GLU A 33 1.98 -18.10 1.80
C GLU A 33 1.98 -17.23 0.55
N ALA A 34 1.72 -17.84 -0.61
CA ALA A 34 1.46 -17.08 -1.82
C ALA A 34 0.25 -16.16 -1.60
N SER A 35 0.21 -15.02 -2.32
CA SER A 35 -0.89 -14.04 -2.25
C SER A 35 -2.25 -14.75 -2.24
N PRO A 36 -3.10 -14.55 -1.21
CA PRO A 36 -4.39 -15.22 -1.11
C PRO A 36 -5.21 -15.07 -2.40
N ALA A 37 -5.90 -16.13 -2.84
CA ALA A 37 -6.63 -16.12 -4.12
C ALA A 37 -7.79 -15.10 -4.19
N ARG A 38 -8.12 -14.45 -3.06
CA ARG A 38 -9.10 -13.35 -2.93
C ARG A 38 -8.47 -11.96 -2.80
N ALA A 39 -7.14 -11.89 -2.68
CA ALA A 39 -6.40 -10.65 -2.52
C ALA A 39 -6.43 -9.84 -3.82
N ILE A 40 -6.88 -8.60 -3.74
CA ILE A 40 -6.90 -7.64 -4.84
C ILE A 40 -5.74 -6.65 -4.77
N ALA A 41 -5.12 -6.51 -3.60
CA ALA A 41 -3.84 -5.83 -3.41
C ALA A 41 -3.08 -6.45 -2.24
N LEU A 42 -1.75 -6.34 -2.25
CA LEU A 42 -0.89 -6.62 -1.10
C LEU A 42 -0.34 -5.30 -0.55
N LEU A 43 -0.58 -5.05 0.74
CA LEU A 43 -0.07 -3.89 1.46
C LEU A 43 1.38 -4.16 1.84
N ARG A 44 2.30 -3.33 1.36
CA ARG A 44 3.74 -3.50 1.58
C ARG A 44 4.09 -3.19 3.04
N PRO A 45 4.64 -4.14 3.83
CA PRO A 45 5.21 -3.82 5.14
C PRO A 45 6.51 -3.01 4.97
N PRO A 46 6.98 -2.27 5.99
CA PRO A 46 8.33 -1.74 6.00
C PRO A 46 9.34 -2.90 5.96
N PRO A 47 10.52 -2.71 5.34
CA PRO A 47 11.48 -3.80 5.08
C PRO A 47 12.02 -4.47 6.35
N GLU A 48 11.91 -3.81 7.50
CA GLU A 48 12.42 -4.28 8.79
C GLU A 48 11.43 -5.18 9.56
N ALA A 49 10.15 -5.26 9.18
CA ALA A 49 9.11 -5.87 10.00
C ALA A 49 9.19 -7.41 10.13
N GLY A 50 9.86 -8.12 9.21
CA GLY A 50 9.94 -9.59 9.21
C GLY A 50 8.59 -10.31 9.10
N ALA A 51 7.53 -9.59 8.72
CA ALA A 51 6.15 -10.05 8.68
C ALA A 51 5.65 -10.16 7.23
N CYS A 52 4.64 -11.00 7.01
CA CYS A 52 4.12 -11.33 5.67
C CYS A 52 3.29 -10.23 5.00
N GLY A 53 3.18 -9.05 5.63
CA GLY A 53 2.32 -7.97 5.18
C GLY A 53 0.84 -8.28 5.38
N LEU A 54 0.00 -7.46 4.75
CA LEU A 54 -1.46 -7.61 4.79
C LEU A 54 -1.99 -7.73 3.36
N ALA A 55 -3.02 -8.54 3.17
CA ALA A 55 -3.84 -8.55 1.97
C ALA A 55 -5.03 -7.58 2.13
N LEU A 56 -5.35 -6.88 1.05
CA LEU A 56 -6.68 -6.32 0.83
C LEU A 56 -7.46 -7.34 0.01
N GLU A 57 -8.61 -7.78 0.52
CA GLU A 57 -9.51 -8.72 -0.16
C GLU A 57 -10.88 -8.07 -0.38
N ARG A 58 -11.65 -8.63 -1.32
CA ARG A 58 -13.10 -8.37 -1.39
C ARG A 58 -13.80 -9.24 -0.36
N ASP A 59 -14.75 -8.67 0.36
CA ASP A 59 -15.70 -9.47 1.11
C ASP A 59 -16.65 -10.21 0.14
N GLY A 60 -17.05 -11.42 0.50
CA GLY A 60 -17.90 -12.25 -0.35
C GLY A 60 -19.39 -11.94 -0.26
N GLU A 61 -19.76 -11.13 0.74
CA GLU A 61 -21.15 -10.98 1.21
C GLU A 61 -21.79 -9.62 0.84
N GLY A 62 -21.02 -8.65 0.32
CA GLY A 62 -21.52 -7.30 0.02
C GLY A 62 -20.80 -6.59 -1.14
N GLU A 63 -21.55 -5.80 -1.92
CA GLU A 63 -20.99 -4.94 -2.97
C GLU A 63 -20.03 -3.90 -2.38
N ARG A 64 -18.92 -3.63 -3.08
CA ARG A 64 -17.82 -2.73 -2.65
C ARG A 64 -17.19 -3.05 -1.29
N GLN A 65 -17.58 -4.13 -0.62
CA GLN A 65 -17.09 -4.43 0.72
C GLN A 65 -15.64 -4.96 0.66
N LEU A 66 -14.79 -4.35 1.47
CA LEU A 66 -13.36 -4.61 1.58
C LEU A 66 -13.04 -5.16 2.95
N LEU A 67 -12.06 -6.07 3.01
CA LEU A 67 -11.46 -6.51 4.26
C LEU A 67 -9.94 -6.46 4.17
N VAL A 68 -9.30 -6.11 5.28
CA VAL A 68 -7.84 -6.17 5.44
C VAL A 68 -7.51 -7.33 6.36
N ARG A 69 -6.56 -8.18 5.94
CA ARG A 69 -6.20 -9.41 6.65
C ARG A 69 -4.68 -9.61 6.65
N PRO A 70 -4.06 -10.13 7.72
CA PRO A 70 -2.69 -10.60 7.66
C PRO A 70 -2.52 -11.72 6.63
N VAL A 71 -1.41 -11.71 5.87
CA VAL A 71 -1.05 -12.85 5.02
C VAL A 71 -0.55 -13.99 5.94
N PRO A 72 -1.10 -15.22 5.86
CA PRO A 72 -0.65 -16.34 6.67
C PRO A 72 0.79 -16.76 6.32
N ARG A 73 1.42 -17.48 7.25
CA ARG A 73 2.65 -18.23 6.97
C ARG A 73 2.33 -19.64 6.49
N GLU A 74 3.26 -20.25 5.79
CA GLU A 74 3.16 -21.60 5.21
C GLU A 74 2.71 -22.63 6.27
N GLY A 75 1.43 -23.03 6.22
CA GLY A 75 0.83 -23.98 7.16
C GLY A 75 0.21 -23.40 8.44
N GLU A 76 0.19 -22.08 8.63
CA GLU A 76 -0.66 -21.43 9.65
C GLU A 76 -2.11 -21.28 9.13
N PRO A 77 -3.16 -21.35 9.98
CA PRO A 77 -4.54 -21.19 9.54
C PRO A 77 -4.83 -19.76 9.08
N GLU A 78 -5.76 -19.61 8.12
CA GLU A 78 -6.21 -18.31 7.58
C GLU A 78 -6.67 -17.37 8.73
N PRO A 79 -5.99 -16.23 8.97
CA PRO A 79 -6.29 -15.37 10.11
C PRO A 79 -7.57 -14.56 9.88
N SER A 80 -8.20 -14.13 10.98
CA SER A 80 -9.34 -13.21 10.94
C SER A 80 -8.96 -11.87 10.28
N PRO A 81 -9.89 -11.22 9.56
CA PRO A 81 -9.71 -9.84 9.14
C PRO A 81 -9.47 -8.90 10.33
N ILE A 82 -8.56 -7.94 10.18
CA ILE A 82 -8.28 -6.91 11.20
C ILE A 82 -9.13 -5.65 11.01
N ALA A 83 -9.61 -5.40 9.78
CA ALA A 83 -10.51 -4.28 9.48
C ALA A 83 -11.45 -4.64 8.32
N ARG A 84 -12.69 -4.10 8.34
CA ARG A 84 -13.65 -4.20 7.22
C ARG A 84 -14.24 -2.82 6.88
N GLY A 85 -14.57 -2.58 5.62
CA GLY A 85 -15.07 -1.30 5.16
C GLY A 85 -15.80 -1.36 3.83
N VAL A 86 -16.27 -0.21 3.35
CA VAL A 86 -16.88 -0.06 2.03
C VAL A 86 -15.98 0.83 1.17
N ALA A 87 -15.62 0.35 -0.01
CA ALA A 87 -14.81 1.13 -0.94
C ALA A 87 -15.57 2.37 -1.45
N PRO A 88 -14.85 3.45 -1.83
CA PRO A 88 -15.43 4.62 -2.45
C PRO A 88 -16.35 4.27 -3.63
N GLU A 89 -17.51 4.92 -3.72
CA GLU A 89 -18.51 4.62 -4.76
C GLU A 89 -17.94 4.78 -6.19
N ALA A 90 -17.05 5.76 -6.37
CA ALA A 90 -16.31 6.01 -7.62
C ALA A 90 -15.44 4.82 -8.09
N CYS A 91 -15.18 3.81 -7.26
CA CYS A 91 -14.49 2.59 -7.66
C CYS A 91 -15.36 1.61 -8.46
N GLY A 92 -16.69 1.78 -8.49
CA GLY A 92 -17.63 0.80 -9.07
C GLY A 92 -17.99 -0.32 -8.10
N SER A 93 -19.11 -1.03 -8.34
CA SER A 93 -19.65 -2.02 -7.39
C SER A 93 -18.73 -3.25 -7.23
N ALA A 94 -17.96 -3.56 -8.28
CA ALA A 94 -16.96 -4.60 -8.34
C ALA A 94 -15.53 -4.02 -8.41
N LEU A 95 -15.30 -2.81 -7.87
CA LEU A 95 -14.01 -2.13 -7.77
C LEU A 95 -13.26 -1.96 -9.11
N GLU A 96 -13.99 -2.05 -10.23
CA GLU A 96 -13.47 -2.11 -11.58
C GLU A 96 -12.82 -0.80 -12.07
N PHE A 97 -13.20 0.33 -11.47
CA PHE A 97 -12.70 1.66 -11.82
C PHE A 97 -11.56 2.13 -10.91
N CYS A 98 -11.19 1.39 -9.87
CA CYS A 98 -10.07 1.73 -8.99
C CYS A 98 -8.85 0.82 -9.18
N GLU A 99 -7.67 1.44 -9.20
CA GLU A 99 -6.44 0.75 -8.85
C GLU A 99 -6.24 0.81 -7.33
N LEU A 100 -5.87 -0.32 -6.73
CA LEU A 100 -5.74 -0.47 -5.28
C LEU A 100 -4.31 -0.84 -4.91
N TRP A 101 -3.74 -0.08 -3.98
CA TRP A 101 -2.39 -0.26 -3.47
C TRP A 101 -2.35 0.09 -1.97
N GLY A 102 -1.27 -0.23 -1.27
CA GLY A 102 -1.10 0.26 0.09
C GLY A 102 0.20 -0.17 0.76
N VAL A 103 0.32 0.27 2.01
CA VAL A 103 1.39 -0.06 2.96
C VAL A 103 0.79 -0.49 4.29
N SER A 104 1.58 -1.14 5.14
CA SER A 104 1.21 -1.41 6.53
C SER A 104 2.36 -0.97 7.43
N ASP A 105 2.20 0.11 8.19
CA ASP A 105 3.23 0.63 9.08
C ASP A 105 2.81 0.56 10.57
N ALA A 106 3.45 1.35 11.44
CA ALA A 106 3.15 1.39 12.87
C ALA A 106 1.73 1.90 13.21
N LEU A 107 1.08 2.64 12.30
CA LEU A 107 -0.32 3.06 12.43
C LEU A 107 -1.30 2.02 11.84
N GLY A 108 -0.78 0.93 11.26
CA GLY A 108 -1.56 -0.13 10.64
C GLY A 108 -1.66 -0.01 9.11
N PRO A 109 -2.70 -0.58 8.48
CA PRO A 109 -2.88 -0.52 7.04
C PRO A 109 -3.28 0.88 6.56
N ILE A 110 -2.54 1.39 5.57
CA ILE A 110 -2.91 2.56 4.77
C ILE A 110 -3.09 2.10 3.31
N VAL A 111 -4.28 2.34 2.76
CA VAL A 111 -4.71 1.94 1.41
C VAL A 111 -4.85 3.19 0.54
N LEU A 112 -4.44 3.11 -0.72
CA LEU A 112 -4.85 4.05 -1.76
C LEU A 112 -5.86 3.39 -2.69
N ALA A 113 -6.93 4.12 -3.01
CA ALA A 113 -7.84 3.80 -4.10
C ALA A 113 -7.79 4.92 -5.14
N SER A 114 -7.14 4.64 -6.28
CA SER A 114 -6.94 5.58 -7.37
C SER A 114 -7.98 5.33 -8.46
N VAL A 115 -8.95 6.24 -8.58
CA VAL A 115 -10.02 6.14 -9.58
C VAL A 115 -9.43 6.45 -10.96
N ARG A 116 -9.54 5.50 -11.88
CA ARG A 116 -8.99 5.57 -13.24
C ARG A 116 -9.74 6.60 -14.09
N GLY A 117 -8.99 7.40 -14.86
CA GLY A 117 -9.58 8.22 -15.90
C GLY A 117 -10.09 7.36 -17.07
N HIS A 118 -11.21 7.76 -17.68
CA HIS A 118 -11.68 7.13 -18.92
C HIS A 118 -10.80 7.50 -20.13
N GLU A 119 -10.19 8.69 -20.09
CA GLU A 119 -9.45 9.32 -21.18
C GLU A 119 -8.00 9.69 -20.79
N SER A 120 -7.53 9.26 -19.62
CA SER A 120 -6.23 9.68 -19.05
C SER A 120 -5.53 8.51 -18.36
N GLU A 121 -4.21 8.43 -18.52
CA GLU A 121 -3.34 7.51 -17.76
C GLU A 121 -3.25 7.92 -16.27
N MET A 122 -3.53 9.19 -15.96
CA MET A 122 -3.60 9.69 -14.59
C MET A 122 -4.95 9.33 -13.94
N PRO A 123 -5.00 9.12 -12.62
CA PRO A 123 -6.27 9.03 -11.91
C PRO A 123 -7.06 10.35 -12.03
N ILE A 124 -8.38 10.27 -11.80
CA ILE A 124 -9.27 11.44 -11.72
C ILE A 124 -9.61 11.81 -10.27
N GLN A 125 -9.39 10.88 -9.34
CA GLN A 125 -9.51 11.08 -7.89
C GLN A 125 -8.63 10.03 -7.19
N VAL A 126 -7.99 10.42 -6.10
CA VAL A 126 -7.37 9.48 -5.15
C VAL A 126 -8.13 9.54 -3.82
N TYR A 127 -8.34 8.38 -3.20
CA TYR A 127 -8.81 8.24 -1.83
C TYR A 127 -7.71 7.60 -0.98
N VAL A 128 -7.53 8.11 0.24
CA VAL A 128 -6.72 7.47 1.28
C VAL A 128 -7.67 6.73 2.21
N GLY A 129 -7.40 5.46 2.47
CA GLY A 129 -8.11 4.66 3.46
C GLY A 129 -7.19 4.13 4.55
N TRP A 130 -7.74 3.92 5.74
CA TRP A 130 -6.98 3.47 6.92
C TRP A 130 -7.86 2.63 7.86
N ALA A 131 -7.21 1.82 8.71
CA ALA A 131 -7.91 1.16 9.81
C ALA A 131 -8.15 2.12 10.99
N ALA A 132 -9.38 2.18 11.47
CA ALA A 132 -9.79 2.83 12.70
C ALA A 132 -10.51 1.80 13.58
N GLY A 133 -9.76 1.09 14.42
CA GLY A 133 -10.26 -0.12 15.08
C GLY A 133 -10.49 -1.24 14.07
N ASP A 134 -11.67 -1.85 14.08
CA ASP A 134 -12.10 -2.91 13.17
C ASP A 134 -12.65 -2.39 11.82
N ARG A 135 -12.54 -1.07 11.56
CA ARG A 135 -13.14 -0.38 10.41
C ARG A 135 -12.09 0.09 9.43
N LEU A 136 -12.22 -0.26 8.15
CA LEU A 136 -11.49 0.35 7.05
C LEU A 136 -12.32 1.53 6.53
N VAL A 137 -11.87 2.76 6.80
CA VAL A 137 -12.54 3.99 6.36
C VAL A 137 -11.79 4.60 5.18
N PHE A 138 -12.41 5.52 4.45
CA PHE A 138 -11.80 6.25 3.34
C PHE A 138 -12.13 7.75 3.40
N ALA A 139 -11.18 8.59 3.02
CA ALA A 139 -11.33 10.02 2.74
C ALA A 139 -10.86 10.33 1.31
N GLN A 140 -11.37 11.42 0.72
CA GLN A 140 -10.79 11.96 -0.51
C GLN A 140 -9.43 12.59 -0.20
N SER A 141 -8.48 12.45 -1.13
CA SER A 141 -7.16 13.09 -1.04
C SER A 141 -7.08 14.34 -1.91
N TRP A 142 -7.57 14.24 -3.15
CA TRP A 142 -7.57 15.34 -4.11
C TRP A 142 -8.74 16.28 -3.85
N TYR A 143 -8.46 17.58 -3.80
CA TYR A 143 -9.42 18.68 -3.70
C TYR A 143 -8.97 19.86 -4.58
N GLY A 144 -9.89 20.78 -4.89
CA GLY A 144 -9.62 21.96 -5.71
C GLY A 144 -9.59 21.69 -7.22
N LEU A 145 -9.04 22.64 -7.98
CA LEU A 145 -9.01 22.58 -9.45
C LEU A 145 -7.86 21.70 -9.95
N SER A 146 -8.11 20.94 -11.02
CA SER A 146 -7.07 20.12 -11.67
C SER A 146 -6.15 20.96 -12.55
N SER A 147 -4.84 20.73 -12.44
CA SER A 147 -3.86 21.15 -13.44
C SER A 147 -4.13 20.48 -14.80
N VAL A 148 -3.70 21.14 -15.87
CA VAL A 148 -3.79 20.65 -17.25
C VAL A 148 -2.40 20.67 -17.89
N MET A 149 -1.94 19.50 -18.35
CA MET A 149 -0.66 19.34 -19.05
C MET A 149 -0.94 18.65 -20.40
N ASP A 150 -0.46 19.25 -21.49
CA ASP A 150 -0.73 18.82 -22.88
C ASP A 150 -2.21 18.44 -23.12
N HIS A 151 -3.10 19.39 -22.83
CA HIS A 151 -4.57 19.27 -22.85
C HIS A 151 -5.19 18.22 -21.90
N THR A 152 -4.38 17.38 -21.26
CA THR A 152 -4.80 16.31 -20.34
C THR A 152 -4.97 16.84 -18.92
N ARG A 153 -6.07 16.49 -18.24
CA ARG A 153 -6.25 16.79 -16.80
C ARG A 153 -5.45 15.79 -15.98
N ILE A 154 -4.61 16.30 -15.08
CA ILE A 154 -3.65 15.49 -14.31
C ILE A 154 -3.87 15.52 -12.79
N GLY A 155 -5.03 16.04 -12.35
CA GLY A 155 -5.36 16.26 -10.93
C GLY A 155 -4.85 17.59 -10.37
N PRO A 156 -5.19 17.95 -9.12
CA PRO A 156 -4.75 19.19 -8.49
C PRO A 156 -3.26 19.15 -8.12
N PRO A 157 -2.58 20.31 -8.04
CA PRO A 157 -1.16 20.37 -7.68
C PRO A 157 -0.88 20.07 -6.20
N TRP A 158 -1.88 20.28 -5.33
CA TRP A 158 -1.85 19.99 -3.91
C TRP A 158 -2.92 18.94 -3.54
N VAL A 159 -2.61 18.08 -2.56
CA VAL A 159 -3.46 16.97 -2.12
C VAL A 159 -3.35 16.75 -0.61
N LEU A 160 -4.32 16.12 0.05
CA LEU A 160 -4.14 15.59 1.40
C LEU A 160 -3.38 14.26 1.33
N ALA A 161 -2.21 14.19 1.95
CA ALA A 161 -1.42 12.96 2.10
C ALA A 161 -1.37 12.47 3.55
N PRO A 162 -1.19 11.17 3.81
CA PRO A 162 -1.14 10.62 5.16
C PRO A 162 0.25 10.74 5.81
N PHE A 163 0.27 11.25 7.04
CA PHE A 163 1.45 11.42 7.89
C PHE A 163 1.26 10.74 9.25
N ASP A 164 2.34 10.20 9.80
CA ASP A 164 2.49 9.86 11.21
C ASP A 164 3.05 11.09 11.94
N CYS A 165 2.20 11.75 12.73
CA CYS A 165 2.54 12.93 13.52
C CYS A 165 2.73 12.60 15.00
N GLY A 166 3.44 11.49 15.30
CA GLY A 166 3.80 11.11 16.67
C GLY A 166 2.96 9.97 17.23
N GLY A 167 2.56 9.02 16.38
CA GLY A 167 1.63 7.93 16.71
C GLY A 167 0.18 8.21 16.30
N GLU A 168 -0.10 9.37 15.69
CA GLU A 168 -1.42 9.74 15.19
C GLU A 168 -1.39 9.93 13.66
N LEU A 169 -2.40 9.38 12.98
CA LEU A 169 -2.62 9.58 11.55
C LEU A 169 -3.20 10.97 11.29
N MET A 170 -2.49 11.76 10.50
CA MET A 170 -2.91 13.09 10.05
C MET A 170 -2.99 13.11 8.53
N LEU A 171 -4.05 13.70 7.97
CA LEU A 171 -4.14 14.02 6.54
C LEU A 171 -3.75 15.48 6.34
N LEU A 172 -2.57 15.74 5.74
CA LEU A 172 -2.00 17.09 5.63
C LEU A 172 -1.75 17.49 4.16
N PRO A 173 -1.84 18.78 3.81
CA PRO A 173 -1.56 19.28 2.46
C PRO A 173 -0.11 19.01 2.03
N THR A 174 0.02 18.31 0.91
CA THR A 174 1.30 17.94 0.29
C THR A 174 1.30 18.35 -1.17
N GLY A 175 2.39 18.94 -1.61
CA GLY A 175 2.62 19.30 -3.00
C GLY A 175 2.97 18.07 -3.85
N ARG A 176 2.22 17.83 -4.93
CA ARG A 176 2.38 16.68 -5.83
C ARG A 176 2.96 17.07 -7.19
N LEU A 177 2.46 18.15 -7.78
CA LEU A 177 2.89 18.63 -9.10
C LEU A 177 3.91 19.78 -9.01
N PRO A 178 4.74 20.05 -10.04
CA PRO A 178 5.74 21.13 -10.01
C PRO A 178 5.21 22.51 -9.59
N GLU A 179 3.96 22.83 -9.91
CA GLU A 179 3.26 24.08 -9.59
C GLU A 179 3.19 24.32 -8.07
N SER A 180 3.08 23.26 -7.26
CA SER A 180 3.03 23.35 -5.79
C SER A 180 4.31 23.87 -5.14
N LYS A 181 5.36 24.14 -5.93
CA LYS A 181 6.63 24.74 -5.47
C LYS A 181 6.59 26.27 -5.54
N VAL A 182 5.58 26.84 -6.19
CA VAL A 182 5.40 28.29 -6.37
C VAL A 182 3.98 28.77 -6.02
N GLU A 183 2.99 27.88 -6.04
CA GLU A 183 1.62 28.12 -5.59
C GLU A 183 1.39 27.56 -4.19
N LEU A 184 0.62 28.26 -3.34
CA LEU A 184 0.18 27.76 -2.04
C LEU A 184 -0.96 26.75 -2.19
N ALA A 185 -1.16 25.92 -1.16
CA ALA A 185 -2.34 25.08 -1.05
C ALA A 185 -3.62 25.93 -1.01
N ASP A 186 -4.71 25.44 -1.61
CA ASP A 186 -6.00 26.09 -1.57
C ASP A 186 -6.54 26.18 -0.12
N ALA A 187 -7.26 27.25 0.21
CA ALA A 187 -7.81 27.47 1.53
C ALA A 187 -8.79 26.36 1.97
N ASP A 188 -9.56 25.79 1.03
CA ASP A 188 -10.47 24.68 1.32
C ASP A 188 -9.70 23.38 1.61
N LEU A 189 -8.58 23.14 0.90
CA LEU A 189 -7.69 22.01 1.17
C LEU A 189 -7.00 22.16 2.54
N VAL A 190 -6.58 23.37 2.90
CA VAL A 190 -6.01 23.67 4.23
C VAL A 190 -7.06 23.53 5.33
N ALA A 191 -8.33 23.90 5.08
CA ALA A 191 -9.42 23.73 6.05
C ALA A 191 -9.67 22.25 6.43
N LEU A 192 -9.42 21.32 5.50
CA LEU A 192 -9.58 19.87 5.67
C LEU A 192 -8.37 19.17 6.30
N ALA A 193 -7.29 19.90 6.58
CA ALA A 193 -6.04 19.37 7.11
C ALA A 193 -6.16 18.94 8.58
N GLY A 194 -5.71 17.74 8.94
CA GLY A 194 -5.56 17.29 10.33
C GLY A 194 -6.02 15.87 10.60
N GLN A 195 -6.45 15.63 11.84
CA GLN A 195 -6.95 14.33 12.30
C GLN A 195 -8.41 14.17 11.85
N TRP A 196 -8.67 13.18 11.00
CA TRP A 196 -10.02 12.90 10.52
C TRP A 196 -10.76 12.00 11.52
N ALA A 197 -11.98 12.40 11.90
CA ALA A 197 -12.83 11.62 12.78
C ALA A 197 -13.48 10.44 12.04
N VAL A 198 -13.91 9.42 12.78
CA VAL A 198 -14.66 8.28 12.24
C VAL A 198 -15.99 8.16 12.97
N GLY A 199 -17.09 8.16 12.22
CA GLY A 199 -18.44 8.04 12.75
C GLY A 199 -18.82 6.61 13.15
N GLU A 200 -19.92 6.47 13.91
CA GLU A 200 -20.49 5.16 14.27
C GLU A 200 -20.98 4.37 13.06
N ASP A 201 -21.28 5.05 11.95
CA ASP A 201 -21.59 4.53 10.62
C ASP A 201 -20.36 4.01 9.84
N GLY A 202 -19.15 4.34 10.27
CA GLY A 202 -17.90 4.00 9.58
C GLY A 202 -17.50 4.97 8.47
N LEU A 203 -18.16 6.13 8.37
CA LEU A 203 -17.72 7.21 7.49
C LEU A 203 -16.59 8.01 8.14
N SER A 204 -15.66 8.52 7.32
CA SER A 204 -14.69 9.50 7.78
C SER A 204 -15.26 10.92 7.67
N ALA A 205 -14.88 11.79 8.61
CA ALA A 205 -15.29 13.19 8.63
C ALA A 205 -14.05 14.09 8.81
N PRO A 206 -13.96 15.22 8.08
CA PRO A 206 -12.86 16.17 8.23
C PRO A 206 -12.86 16.80 9.62
N PRO A 207 -11.69 17.30 10.09
CA PRO A 207 -11.60 18.00 11.37
C PRO A 207 -12.46 19.27 11.37
N ALA A 208 -13.08 19.58 12.52
CA ALA A 208 -13.87 20.79 12.70
C ALA A 208 -13.03 22.09 12.73
N THR A 209 -11.71 21.97 12.87
CA THR A 209 -10.73 23.05 12.83
C THR A 209 -9.46 22.50 12.19
N ALA A 210 -8.90 23.20 11.20
CA ALA A 210 -7.66 22.82 10.54
C ALA A 210 -6.49 22.66 11.54
N ALA A 211 -5.66 21.64 11.32
CA ALA A 211 -4.43 21.44 12.07
C ALA A 211 -3.41 22.53 11.76
N THR A 212 -2.73 23.02 12.79
CA THR A 212 -1.59 23.93 12.69
C THR A 212 -0.24 23.21 12.64
N THR A 213 -0.26 21.87 12.56
CA THR A 213 0.93 21.01 12.49
C THR A 213 1.68 21.22 11.18
N ASP A 214 2.97 21.56 11.27
CA ASP A 214 3.87 21.66 10.12
C ASP A 214 4.17 20.24 9.57
N PRO A 215 3.82 19.92 8.30
CA PRO A 215 4.05 18.58 7.74
C PRO A 215 5.51 18.13 7.75
N SER A 216 6.47 19.07 7.77
CA SER A 216 7.91 18.76 7.85
C SER A 216 8.35 18.23 9.23
N THR A 217 7.48 18.34 10.24
CA THR A 217 7.70 17.77 11.58
C THR A 217 7.15 16.34 11.74
N CYS A 218 6.40 15.84 10.75
CA CYS A 218 5.81 14.50 10.75
C CYS A 218 6.50 13.55 9.77
N ARG A 219 6.37 12.24 9.97
CA ARG A 219 6.80 11.23 8.98
C ARG A 219 5.72 11.10 7.91
N ALA A 220 6.00 11.49 6.66
CA ALA A 220 5.16 11.12 5.53
C ALA A 220 5.11 9.58 5.41
N ILE A 221 3.91 8.99 5.48
CA ILE A 221 3.74 7.54 5.34
C ILE A 221 3.88 7.13 3.87
N LEU A 222 3.40 8.00 2.98
CA LEU A 222 3.46 7.84 1.53
C LEU A 222 4.25 9.01 0.92
N PRO A 223 5.36 8.76 0.18
CA PRO A 223 6.33 9.80 -0.19
C PRO A 223 5.81 10.76 -1.27
N ALA A 224 4.89 10.29 -2.11
CA ALA A 224 4.05 11.08 -3.00
C ALA A 224 2.77 10.27 -3.25
N LEU A 225 1.64 10.95 -3.37
CA LEU A 225 0.43 10.35 -3.95
C LEU A 225 0.47 10.48 -5.48
N PRO A 226 -0.15 9.55 -6.22
CA PRO A 226 -0.31 9.69 -7.67
C PRO A 226 -1.25 10.84 -8.03
#